data_AF-A0A0L8H1X3-F1
#
_entry.id   AF-A0A0L8H1X3-F1
#
_cell.length_a   1.000
_cell.length_b   1.000
_cell.length_c   1.000
_cell.angle_alpha   90.00
_cell.angle_beta   90.00
_cell.angle_gamma   90.00
#
_symmetry.space_group_name_H-M   'P 1'
#
loop_
_entity.id
_entity.type
_entity.pdbx_description
1 polymer ?
#
loop_
_entity_poly.entity_id
_entity_poly.type
_entity_poly.pdbx_seq_one_letter_code
_entity_poly.pdbx_strand_id
1 'polypeptide(L)'
;MTHRGALEAVGCSLRDLRRKDIPLGGVTVVLVEEFTETVPVIQEDTTADDLKACLKESYLGRQVTKLPLTVNMITKLFGDQTAGMFSYQLLNLKNGQLSYVHQMQHYMLPCCEMVPTANDRNMQQSMV
;
A
#
# COMPACT_ATOMS: atom_id res chain seq x y z
N MET A 1 8.25 1.85 3.69
CA MET A 1 8.65 3.24 3.34
C MET A 1 10.15 3.32 3.08
N THR A 2 10.57 3.16 1.83
CA THR A 2 11.96 3.44 1.42
C THR A 2 11.94 4.73 0.61
N HIS A 3 12.62 5.77 1.11
CA HIS A 3 12.78 7.03 0.37
C HIS A 3 13.48 6.76 -0.96
N ARG A 4 12.99 7.35 -2.06
CA ARG A 4 13.57 7.24 -3.40
C ARG A 4 15.10 7.36 -3.39
N GLY A 5 15.63 8.38 -2.72
CA GLY A 5 17.07 8.64 -2.68
C GLY A 5 17.88 7.49 -2.06
N ALA A 6 17.34 6.76 -1.09
CA ALA A 6 18.03 5.62 -0.49
C ALA A 6 18.15 4.46 -1.50
N LEU A 7 17.09 4.17 -2.25
CA LEU A 7 17.14 3.14 -3.29
C LEU A 7 18.08 3.52 -4.42
N GLU A 8 18.08 4.79 -4.83
CA GLU A 8 18.99 5.29 -5.87
C GLU A 8 20.45 5.25 -5.45
N ALA A 9 20.74 5.56 -4.18
CA ALA A 9 22.07 5.43 -3.60
C ALA A 9 22.56 3.97 -3.63
N VAL A 10 21.71 3.01 -3.22
CA VAL A 10 22.02 1.57 -3.34
C VAL A 10 22.28 1.19 -4.80
N GLY A 11 21.47 1.68 -5.74
CA GLY A 11 21.68 1.44 -7.16
C GLY A 11 22.96 2.06 -7.72
N CYS A 12 23.39 3.22 -7.23
CA CYS A 12 24.70 3.78 -7.53
C CYS A 12 25.82 2.88 -6.99
N SER A 13 25.78 2.56 -5.70
CA SER A 13 26.80 1.72 -5.06
C SER A 13 26.96 0.35 -5.74
N LEU A 14 25.86 -0.27 -6.18
CA LEU A 14 25.92 -1.54 -6.91
C LEU A 14 26.53 -1.40 -8.29
N ARG A 15 26.29 -0.29 -9.01
CA ARG A 15 26.94 -0.01 -10.29
C ARG A 15 28.45 0.17 -10.12
N ASP A 16 28.85 0.93 -9.10
CA ASP A 16 30.24 1.22 -8.79
C ASP A 16 31.00 -0.05 -8.37
N LEU A 17 30.43 -0.82 -7.44
CA LEU A 17 31.03 -2.06 -6.95
C LEU A 17 31.21 -3.10 -8.06
N ARG A 18 30.25 -3.18 -8.98
CA ARG A 18 30.25 -4.17 -10.07
C ARG A 18 30.95 -3.67 -11.33
N ARG A 19 31.25 -2.38 -11.41
CA ARG A 19 31.76 -1.71 -12.62
C ARG A 19 30.90 -1.98 -13.85
N LYS A 20 29.57 -1.97 -13.67
CA LYS A 20 28.60 -2.16 -14.75
C LYS A 20 27.59 -1.02 -14.73
N ASP A 21 27.55 -0.23 -15.81
CA ASP A 21 26.56 0.84 -15.98
C ASP A 21 25.22 0.30 -16.49
N ILE A 22 24.66 -0.62 -15.70
CA ILE A 22 23.31 -1.14 -15.88
C ILE A 22 22.58 -0.98 -14.54
N PRO A 23 21.24 -0.90 -14.54
CA PRO A 23 20.47 -0.70 -13.32
C PRO A 23 20.84 -1.69 -12.20
N LEU A 24 21.03 -1.17 -10.98
CA LEU A 24 21.46 -1.95 -9.80
C LEU A 24 22.74 -2.77 -10.04
N GLY A 25 23.60 -2.32 -10.96
CA GLY A 25 24.78 -3.07 -11.40
C GLY A 25 24.46 -4.40 -12.10
N GLY A 26 23.17 -4.70 -12.34
CA GLY A 26 22.60 -5.96 -12.84
C GLY A 26 22.20 -6.95 -11.74
N VAL A 27 22.06 -6.49 -10.49
CA VAL A 27 21.55 -7.29 -9.38
C VAL A 27 20.03 -7.34 -9.47
N THR A 28 19.45 -8.53 -9.35
CA THR A 28 18.01 -8.66 -9.11
C THR A 28 17.72 -8.33 -7.66
N VAL A 29 16.96 -7.26 -7.43
CA VAL A 29 16.52 -6.82 -6.09
C VAL A 29 15.02 -7.06 -5.97
N VAL A 30 14.62 -7.67 -4.85
CA VAL A 30 13.21 -7.82 -4.50
C VAL A 30 12.88 -6.76 -3.44
N LEU A 31 11.96 -5.85 -3.79
CA LEU A 31 11.41 -4.88 -2.86
C LEU A 31 10.13 -5.48 -2.29
N VAL A 32 10.11 -5.73 -0.98
CA VAL A 32 8.90 -6.14 -0.27
C VAL A 32 8.31 -4.89 0.36
N GLU A 33 7.26 -4.37 -0.26
CA GLU A 33 6.49 -3.28 0.30
C GLU A 33 5.27 -3.88 0.99
N GLU A 34 5.23 -3.81 2.32
CA GLU A 34 3.98 -3.89 3.04
C GLU A 34 3.26 -2.57 2.79
N PHE A 35 2.39 -2.53 1.78
CA PHE A 35 1.47 -1.42 1.58
C PHE A 35 0.50 -1.41 2.77
N THR A 36 0.94 -0.88 3.91
CA THR A 36 0.06 -0.22 4.85
C THR A 36 -0.31 1.12 4.22
N GLU A 37 -1.59 1.49 4.28
CA GLU A 37 -2.12 2.77 3.79
C GLU A 37 -1.64 3.96 4.65
N THR A 38 -0.35 4.00 4.95
CA THR A 38 0.29 5.15 5.55
C THR A 38 1.25 5.67 4.52
N VAL A 39 0.79 6.69 3.79
CA VAL A 39 1.67 7.72 3.26
C VAL A 39 2.68 8.02 4.38
N PRO A 40 3.99 8.03 4.11
CA PRO A 40 4.97 8.32 5.14
C PRO A 40 4.55 9.61 5.85
N VAL A 41 4.30 9.54 7.17
CA VAL A 41 4.08 10.74 7.97
C VAL A 41 5.46 11.40 8.10
N ILE A 42 5.79 12.24 7.13
CA ILE A 42 6.98 13.09 7.17
C ILE A 42 6.53 14.39 7.84
N GLN A 43 7.18 14.75 8.94
CA GLN A 43 6.92 16.00 9.61
C GLN A 43 7.33 17.15 8.66
N GLU A 44 6.35 17.96 8.25
CA GLU A 44 6.48 19.25 7.56
C GLU A 44 6.65 19.30 6.02
N ASP A 45 6.36 18.23 5.27
CA ASP A 45 6.45 18.28 3.79
C ASP A 45 5.09 18.52 3.09
N THR A 46 5.13 19.19 1.94
CA THR A 46 3.95 19.43 1.09
C THR A 46 3.60 18.13 0.36
N THR A 47 2.32 17.90 0.02
CA THR A 47 1.87 16.70 -0.73
C THR A 47 2.66 16.40 -2.02
N ALA A 48 3.28 17.41 -2.63
CA ALA A 48 4.15 17.26 -3.79
C ALA A 48 5.52 16.63 -3.46
N ASP A 49 6.06 16.87 -2.28
CA ASP A 49 7.36 16.35 -1.86
C ASP A 49 7.24 14.89 -1.41
N ASP A 50 6.10 14.50 -0.85
CA ASP A 50 5.73 13.09 -0.61
C ASP A 50 5.75 12.27 -1.90
N LEU A 51 5.19 12.83 -2.98
CA LEU A 51 5.19 12.18 -4.29
C LEU A 51 6.63 12.02 -4.80
N LYS A 52 7.45 13.08 -4.72
CA LYS A 52 8.86 13.03 -5.14
C LYS A 52 9.70 12.02 -4.36
N ALA A 53 9.36 11.77 -3.10
CA ALA A 53 10.01 10.78 -2.25
C ALA A 53 9.60 9.34 -2.60
N CYS A 54 8.51 9.13 -3.34
CA CYS A 54 8.01 7.81 -3.69
C CYS A 54 8.90 7.07 -4.70
N LEU A 55 8.88 5.74 -4.62
CA LEU A 55 9.53 4.85 -5.59
C LEU A 55 9.11 5.14 -7.04
N LYS A 56 7.86 5.55 -7.24
CA LYS A 56 7.31 5.88 -8.58
C LYS A 56 8.10 7.01 -9.27
N GLU A 57 8.62 7.96 -8.50
CA GLU A 57 9.40 9.09 -9.02
C GLU A 57 10.89 8.74 -9.20
N SER A 58 11.31 7.53 -8.80
CA SER A 58 12.66 7.05 -9.09
C SER A 58 12.82 6.66 -10.56
N TYR A 59 14.00 6.88 -11.12
CA TYR A 59 14.36 6.33 -12.44
C TYR A 59 14.29 4.79 -12.45
N LEU A 60 14.48 4.15 -11.28
CA LEU A 60 14.32 2.70 -11.11
C LEU A 60 12.85 2.27 -11.12
N GLY A 61 11.91 3.15 -10.77
CA GLY A 61 10.49 2.83 -10.64
C GLY A 61 9.88 2.26 -11.92
N ARG A 62 10.33 2.73 -13.10
CA ARG A 62 9.88 2.21 -14.41
C ARG A 62 10.38 0.79 -14.72
N GLN A 63 11.40 0.33 -14.01
CA GLN A 63 12.03 -0.98 -14.21
C GLN A 63 11.58 -2.01 -13.16
N VAL A 64 10.80 -1.56 -12.16
CA VAL A 64 10.24 -2.43 -11.14
C VAL A 64 9.04 -3.18 -11.72
N THR A 65 9.12 -4.51 -11.71
CA THR A 65 7.96 -5.36 -12.00
C THR A 65 7.16 -5.58 -10.72
N LYS A 66 5.86 -5.31 -10.76
CA LYS A 66 4.97 -5.54 -9.62
C LYS A 66 4.50 -6.99 -9.61
N LEU A 67 4.70 -7.67 -8.49
CA LEU A 67 4.20 -9.01 -8.26
C LEU A 67 3.17 -8.94 -7.13
N PRO A 68 1.86 -8.97 -7.43
CA PRO A 68 0.83 -8.88 -6.41
C PRO A 68 0.79 -10.16 -5.58
N LEU A 69 0.87 -10.02 -4.26
CA LEU A 69 0.60 -11.10 -3.32
C LEU A 69 -0.90 -11.14 -3.06
N THR A 70 -1.57 -12.21 -3.51
CA THR A 70 -3.03 -12.37 -3.41
C THR A 70 -3.46 -13.32 -2.29
N VAL A 71 -2.51 -14.04 -1.69
CA VAL A 71 -2.78 -15.04 -0.67
C VAL A 71 -2.08 -14.64 0.61
N ASN A 72 -2.86 -14.42 1.66
CA ASN A 72 -2.33 -14.36 3.01
C ASN A 72 -1.99 -15.77 3.46
N MET A 73 -0.70 -16.11 3.51
CA MET A 73 -0.26 -17.46 3.87
C MET A 73 -0.62 -17.82 5.31
N ILE A 74 -0.72 -16.84 6.21
CA ILE A 74 -1.09 -17.08 7.62
C ILE A 74 -2.46 -17.75 7.70
N THR A 75 -3.44 -17.28 6.93
CA THR A 75 -4.79 -17.87 6.94
C THR A 75 -4.83 -19.28 6.36
N LYS A 76 -3.90 -19.61 5.45
CA LYS A 76 -3.74 -20.97 4.90
C LYS A 76 -3.05 -21.93 5.88
N LEU A 77 -2.12 -21.45 6.69
CA LEU A 77 -1.38 -22.28 7.65
C LEU A 77 -2.26 -22.73 8.82
N PHE A 78 -3.16 -21.86 9.30
CA PHE A 78 -4.02 -22.17 10.45
C PHE A 78 -5.37 -22.77 10.06
N GLY A 79 -5.69 -22.84 8.76
CA GLY A 79 -6.93 -23.46 8.26
C GLY A 79 -8.22 -22.76 8.68
N ASP A 80 -8.11 -21.54 9.25
CA ASP A 80 -9.27 -20.78 9.72
C ASP A 80 -10.02 -20.17 8.53
N GLN A 81 -11.21 -20.72 8.28
CA GLN A 81 -12.09 -20.27 7.21
C GLN A 81 -12.56 -18.83 7.39
N THR A 82 -12.79 -18.39 8.64
CA THR A 82 -13.22 -17.03 8.96
C THR A 82 -12.09 -16.03 8.70
N ALA A 83 -10.88 -16.34 9.17
CA ALA A 83 -9.69 -15.54 8.87
C ALA A 83 -9.39 -15.49 7.37
N GLY A 84 -9.61 -16.60 6.65
CA GLY A 84 -9.51 -16.66 5.19
C GLY A 84 -10.49 -15.71 4.49
N MET A 85 -11.76 -15.71 4.90
CA MET A 85 -12.78 -14.80 4.37
C MET A 85 -12.45 -13.34 4.65
N PHE A 86 -12.08 -13.03 5.90
CA PHE A 86 -11.68 -11.68 6.29
C PHE A 86 -10.47 -11.18 5.51
N SER A 87 -9.46 -12.05 5.31
CA SER A 87 -8.29 -11.68 4.51
C SER A 87 -8.60 -11.47 3.03
N TYR A 88 -9.52 -12.25 2.44
CA TYR A 88 -9.96 -12.03 1.06
C TYR A 88 -10.67 -10.68 0.92
N GLN A 89 -11.50 -10.35 1.91
CA GLN A 89 -12.20 -9.09 1.97
C GLN A 89 -11.25 -7.88 2.14
N LEU A 90 -10.23 -7.97 3.01
CA LEU A 90 -9.19 -6.95 3.13
C LEU A 90 -8.40 -6.76 1.83
N LEU A 91 -8.15 -7.84 1.09
CA LEU A 91 -7.51 -7.76 -0.22
C LEU A 91 -8.37 -6.99 -1.23
N ASN A 92 -9.69 -7.25 -1.25
CA ASN A 92 -10.61 -6.52 -2.13
C ASN A 92 -10.70 -5.04 -1.76
N LEU A 93 -10.73 -4.73 -0.46
CA LEU A 93 -10.66 -3.35 0.05
C LEU A 93 -9.41 -2.64 -0.46
N LYS A 94 -8.24 -3.23 -0.25
CA LYS A 94 -6.94 -2.71 -0.69
C LYS A 94 -6.85 -2.52 -2.21
N ASN A 95 -7.55 -3.36 -2.97
CA ASN A 95 -7.61 -3.26 -4.43
C ASN A 95 -8.68 -2.27 -4.93
N GLY A 96 -9.44 -1.63 -4.04
CA GLY A 96 -10.54 -0.72 -4.39
C GLY A 96 -11.75 -1.42 -5.02
N GLN A 97 -11.96 -2.71 -4.74
CA GLN A 97 -13.01 -3.54 -5.32
C GLN A 97 -14.24 -3.67 -4.41
N LEU A 98 -14.48 -2.71 -3.51
CA LEU A 98 -15.68 -2.71 -2.68
C LEU A 98 -16.94 -2.54 -3.53
N SER A 99 -17.94 -3.37 -3.27
CA SER A 99 -19.25 -3.26 -3.91
C SER A 99 -20.00 -2.06 -3.32
N TYR A 100 -20.27 -1.07 -4.17
CA TYR A 100 -21.10 0.08 -3.82
C TYR A 100 -22.58 -0.32 -3.87
N VAL A 101 -23.31 -0.16 -2.77
CA VAL A 101 -24.75 -0.49 -2.72
C VAL A 101 -25.55 0.77 -3.00
N HIS A 102 -25.99 0.92 -4.26
CA HIS A 102 -26.68 2.12 -4.76
C HIS A 102 -27.98 2.45 -4.00
N GLN A 103 -28.66 1.44 -3.44
CA GLN A 103 -29.89 1.63 -2.66
C GLN A 103 -29.66 2.26 -1.28
N MET A 104 -28.45 2.12 -0.72
CA MET A 104 -28.12 2.57 0.63
C MET A 104 -27.08 3.71 0.64
N GLN A 105 -26.56 4.14 -0.50
CA GLN A 105 -25.46 5.12 -0.62
C GLN A 105 -24.20 4.79 0.21
N HIS A 106 -24.01 3.54 0.62
CA HIS A 106 -22.91 3.11 1.48
C HIS A 106 -22.03 2.06 0.79
N TYR A 107 -20.76 2.04 1.18
CA TYR A 107 -19.85 0.92 0.91
C TYR A 107 -20.09 -0.17 1.94
N MET A 108 -20.36 -1.40 1.49
CA MET A 108 -20.44 -2.52 2.43
C MET A 108 -19.04 -2.92 2.88
N LEU A 109 -18.74 -2.62 4.14
CA LEU A 109 -17.54 -3.12 4.76
C LEU A 109 -17.70 -4.62 5.08
N PRO A 110 -16.60 -5.37 5.02
CA PRO A 110 -16.63 -6.82 5.12
C PRO A 110 -16.92 -7.37 6.52
N CYS A 111 -16.78 -6.53 7.54
CA CYS A 111 -17.31 -6.73 8.87
C CYS A 111 -18.55 -5.85 8.97
N CYS A 112 -19.67 -6.37 9.47
CA CYS A 112 -21.00 -5.75 9.45
C CYS A 112 -21.15 -4.41 10.22
N GLU A 113 -20.07 -3.66 10.46
CA GLU A 113 -20.13 -2.29 10.96
C GLU A 113 -20.30 -1.30 9.80
N MET A 114 -21.46 -0.66 9.78
CA MET A 114 -21.75 0.46 8.90
C MET A 114 -20.97 1.68 9.41
N VAL A 115 -20.03 2.19 8.61
CA VAL A 115 -19.40 3.48 8.89
C VAL A 115 -20.24 4.56 8.18
N PRO A 116 -20.89 5.47 8.92
CA PRO A 116 -21.67 6.53 8.32
C PRO A 116 -20.76 7.44 7.49
N THR A 117 -21.22 7.79 6.30
CA THR A 117 -20.56 8.80 5.47
C THR A 117 -20.61 10.16 6.17
N ALA A 118 -19.52 10.92 6.12
CA ALA A 118 -19.34 12.22 6.79
C ALA A 118 -20.37 13.34 6.44
N ASN A 119 -21.40 13.02 5.65
CA ASN A 119 -22.53 13.90 5.36
C ASN A 119 -23.72 13.73 6.34
N ASP A 120 -23.65 12.82 7.31
CA ASP A 120 -24.66 12.73 8.36
C ASP A 120 -24.51 13.88 9.38
N ARG A 121 -25.29 14.95 9.15
CA ARG A 121 -25.33 16.18 9.96
C ARG A 121 -25.84 16.01 11.42
N ASN A 122 -25.89 14.79 11.97
CA ASN A 122 -26.52 14.50 13.25
C ASN A 122 -25.60 13.91 14.33
N MET A 123 -24.27 14.09 14.24
CA MET A 123 -23.34 13.75 15.34
C MET A 123 -22.95 14.96 16.21
N GLN A 124 -23.93 15.79 16.60
CA GLN A 124 -23.79 16.69 17.74
C GLN A 124 -24.92 16.43 18.73
N GLN A 125 -24.75 15.40 19.55
CA GLN A 125 -25.22 15.32 20.94
C GLN A 125 -24.95 13.91 21.46
N SER A 126 -23.81 13.74 22.14
CA SER A 126 -23.68 12.96 23.38
C SER A 126 -22.20 12.64 23.60
N MET A 127 -21.50 13.58 24.21
CA MET A 127 -20.33 13.26 25.04
C MET A 127 -20.27 14.33 26.13
N VAL A 128 -20.99 14.06 27.21
CA VAL A 128 -20.58 14.43 28.57
C VAL A 128 -20.20 13.14 29.25
#